data_AF-A0A6G9IE73-F1
#
_entry.id   AF-A0A6G9IE73-F1
#
_cell.length_a   1.000
_cell.length_b   1.000
_cell.length_c   1.000
_cell.angle_alpha   90.00
_cell.angle_beta   90.00
_cell.angle_gamma   90.00
#
_symmetry.space_group_name_H-M   'P 1'
#
loop_
_entity.id
_entity.type
_entity.pdbx_description
1 polymer ?
#
loop_
_entity_poly.entity_id
_entity_poly.type
_entity_poly.pdbx_seq_one_letter_code
_entity_poly.pdbx_strand_id
1 'polypeptide(L)'
;MRDKQQELIELIARKNNVLIGSDDPILMLLTANEFIITENTKALSEALSGYSSKIEVISSQWDSLASKKAEKILNASLNASKQVLNEHLEESASKIKALISSEILAAKIEIEREKKRIGLMSLINTLSALLIFVSVIVYLVS
;
A
#
# COMPACT_ATOMS: atom_id res chain seq x y z
N MET A 1 59.10 2.95 7.36
CA MET A 1 59.69 2.19 6.24
C MET A 1 61.02 1.52 6.62
N ARG A 2 61.93 2.18 7.34
CA ARG A 2 63.16 1.54 7.89
C ARG A 2 62.86 0.42 8.91
N ASP A 3 61.83 0.60 9.74
CA ASP A 3 61.47 -0.39 10.78
C ASP A 3 61.01 -1.74 10.21
N LYS A 4 60.19 -1.74 9.14
CA LYS A 4 59.74 -2.98 8.48
C LYS A 4 60.89 -3.75 7.82
N GLN A 5 61.93 -3.05 7.34
CA GLN A 5 63.11 -3.70 6.77
C GLN A 5 63.97 -4.36 7.87
N GLN A 6 64.12 -3.71 9.03
CA GLN A 6 64.81 -4.29 10.18
C GLN A 6 64.05 -5.46 10.79
N GLU A 7 62.72 -5.36 10.93
CA GLU A 7 61.87 -6.49 11.34
C GLU A 7 62.02 -7.70 10.41
N LEU A 8 62.11 -7.45 9.09
CA LEU A 8 62.27 -8.52 8.11
C LEU A 8 63.63 -9.22 8.26
N ILE A 9 64.71 -8.47 8.47
CA ILE A 9 66.07 -9.00 8.70
C ILE A 9 66.13 -9.81 10.00
N GLU A 10 65.46 -9.36 11.08
CA GLU A 10 65.38 -10.11 12.33
C GLU A 10 64.53 -11.39 12.21
N LEU A 11 63.42 -11.35 11.46
CA LEU A 11 62.58 -12.51 11.17
C LEU A 11 63.34 -13.57 10.37
N ILE A 12 64.16 -13.13 9.42
CA ILE A 12 65.05 -13.94 8.58
C ILE A 12 66.07 -14.70 9.43
N ALA A 13 66.72 -14.03 10.38
CA ALA A 13 67.72 -14.63 11.27
C ALA A 13 67.10 -15.64 12.26
N ARG A 14 65.90 -15.36 12.80
CA ARG A 14 65.21 -16.26 13.73
C ARG A 14 64.66 -17.53 13.08
N LYS A 15 64.07 -17.43 11.88
CA LYS A 15 63.38 -18.57 11.23
C LYS A 15 64.36 -19.62 10.70
N ASN A 16 65.58 -19.22 10.35
CA ASN A 16 66.56 -20.10 9.69
C ASN A 16 67.72 -20.53 10.59
N ASN A 17 67.83 -20.00 11.81
CA ASN A 17 68.89 -20.32 12.79
C ASN A 17 70.32 -20.19 12.21
N VAL A 18 70.50 -19.23 11.29
CA VAL A 18 71.77 -18.89 10.62
C VAL A 18 72.03 -17.40 10.83
N LEU A 19 73.27 -17.05 11.17
CA LEU A 19 73.77 -15.67 11.17
C LEU A 19 73.83 -15.18 9.72
N ILE A 20 72.79 -14.49 9.28
CA ILE A 20 72.68 -13.97 7.93
C ILE A 20 73.40 -12.62 7.88
N GLY A 21 74.60 -12.61 7.31
CA GLY A 21 75.19 -11.40 6.75
C GLY A 21 74.38 -10.97 5.52
N SER A 22 74.48 -9.70 5.13
CA SER A 22 73.76 -9.09 4.00
C SER A 22 73.93 -9.77 2.62
N ASP A 23 74.66 -10.89 2.52
CA ASP A 23 75.29 -11.39 1.30
C ASP A 23 74.63 -12.65 0.70
N ASP A 24 73.48 -13.12 1.19
CA ASP A 24 72.71 -14.18 0.53
C ASP A 24 71.39 -13.67 -0.09
N PRO A 25 71.47 -12.93 -1.22
CA PRO A 25 70.35 -12.16 -1.78
C PRO A 25 69.16 -13.02 -2.22
N ILE A 26 69.38 -14.30 -2.52
CA ILE A 26 68.31 -15.24 -2.90
C ILE A 26 67.41 -15.55 -1.69
N LEU A 27 68.00 -15.80 -0.52
CA LEU A 27 67.25 -16.13 0.70
C LEU A 27 66.50 -14.90 1.24
N MET A 28 67.11 -13.71 1.13
CA MET A 28 66.43 -12.44 1.44
C MET A 28 65.23 -12.20 0.51
N LEU A 29 65.37 -12.42 -0.80
CA LEU A 29 64.27 -12.28 -1.76
C LEU A 29 63.14 -13.26 -1.48
N LEU A 30 63.44 -14.53 -1.23
CA LEU A 30 62.45 -15.56 -0.91
C LEU A 30 61.64 -15.18 0.33
N THR A 31 62.34 -14.78 1.40
CA THR A 31 61.68 -14.42 2.67
C THR A 31 60.90 -13.10 2.56
N ALA A 32 61.43 -12.11 1.85
CA ALA A 32 60.72 -10.87 1.56
C ALA A 32 59.44 -11.14 0.77
N ASN A 33 59.48 -12.05 -0.20
CA ASN A 33 58.32 -12.41 -1.00
C ASN A 33 57.26 -13.14 -0.15
N GLU A 34 57.66 -14.11 0.69
CA GLU A 34 56.75 -14.75 1.67
C GLU A 34 56.09 -13.73 2.60
N PHE A 35 56.87 -12.77 3.12
CA PHE A 35 56.36 -11.72 3.99
C PHE A 35 55.36 -10.81 3.25
N ILE A 36 55.68 -10.38 2.03
CA ILE A 36 54.79 -9.54 1.21
C ILE A 36 53.48 -10.28 0.90
N ILE A 37 53.54 -11.56 0.55
CA ILE A 37 52.34 -12.38 0.30
C ILE A 37 51.49 -12.49 1.58
N THR A 38 52.13 -12.73 2.72
CA THR A 38 51.43 -12.85 4.00
C THR A 38 50.78 -11.53 4.43
N GLU A 39 51.50 -10.41 4.30
CA GLU A 39 50.98 -9.09 4.62
C GLU A 39 49.85 -8.67 3.66
N ASN A 40 49.99 -8.96 2.37
CA ASN A 40 48.94 -8.69 1.38
C ASN A 40 47.69 -9.53 1.63
N THR A 41 47.82 -10.82 1.94
CA THR A 41 46.66 -11.66 2.26
C THR A 41 45.95 -11.18 3.52
N LYS A 42 46.70 -10.74 4.55
CA LYS A 42 46.13 -10.12 5.74
C LYS A 42 45.40 -8.81 5.43
N ALA A 43 46.03 -7.90 4.69
CA ALA A 43 45.41 -6.63 4.30
C ALA A 43 44.15 -6.83 3.44
N LEU A 44 44.18 -7.79 2.51
CA LEU A 44 43.01 -8.16 1.70
C LEU A 44 41.88 -8.75 2.56
N SER A 45 42.22 -9.58 3.55
CA SER A 45 41.23 -10.15 4.48
C SER A 45 40.55 -9.07 5.33
N GLU A 46 41.33 -8.12 5.88
CA GLU A 46 40.80 -6.98 6.63
C GLU A 46 39.91 -6.10 5.74
N ALA A 47 40.34 -5.83 4.50
CA ALA A 47 39.53 -5.08 3.53
C ALA A 47 38.22 -5.78 3.19
N LEU A 48 38.24 -7.11 2.97
CA LEU A 48 37.05 -7.92 2.71
C LEU A 48 36.08 -7.91 3.89
N SER A 49 36.59 -8.03 5.12
CA SER A 49 35.78 -7.92 6.34
C SER A 49 35.11 -6.55 6.43
N GLY A 50 35.86 -5.47 6.15
CA GLY A 50 35.33 -4.12 6.10
C GLY A 50 34.26 -3.92 5.02
N TYR A 51 34.44 -4.52 3.83
CA TYR A 51 33.42 -4.49 2.78
C TYR A 51 32.17 -5.26 3.17
N SER A 52 32.30 -6.44 3.78
CA SER A 52 31.17 -7.24 4.25
C SER A 52 30.33 -6.44 5.26
N SER A 53 30.98 -5.80 6.23
CA SER A 53 30.30 -4.94 7.21
C SER A 53 29.58 -3.75 6.56
N LYS A 54 30.21 -3.08 5.58
CA LYS A 54 29.56 -1.99 4.84
C LYS A 54 28.34 -2.47 4.06
N ILE A 55 28.42 -3.64 3.43
CA ILE A 55 27.30 -4.24 2.71
C ILE A 55 26.14 -4.54 3.67
N GLU A 56 26.43 -5.07 4.85
CA GLU A 56 25.41 -5.34 5.87
C GLU A 56 24.70 -4.05 6.32
N VAL A 57 25.46 -2.99 6.57
CA VAL A 57 24.89 -1.66 6.91
C VAL A 57 24.03 -1.11 5.78
N ILE A 58 24.52 -1.16 4.54
CA ILE A 58 23.77 -0.68 3.37
C ILE A 58 22.51 -1.51 3.18
N SER A 59 22.60 -2.83 3.29
CA SER A 59 21.47 -3.76 3.15
C SER A 59 20.39 -3.47 4.17
N SER A 60 20.76 -3.29 5.45
CA SER A 60 19.82 -2.92 6.52
C SER A 60 19.14 -1.57 6.26
N GLN A 61 19.91 -0.57 5.80
CA GLN A 61 19.35 0.73 5.42
C GLN A 61 18.40 0.63 4.23
N TRP A 62 18.74 -0.18 3.23
CA TRP A 62 17.90 -0.42 2.06
C TRP A 62 16.59 -1.10 2.43
N ASP A 63 16.62 -2.10 3.31
CA ASP A 63 15.40 -2.76 3.79
C ASP A 63 14.47 -1.78 4.50
N SER A 64 15.02 -0.96 5.41
CA SER A 64 14.25 0.09 6.09
C SER A 64 13.66 1.11 5.11
N LEU A 65 14.44 1.57 4.13
CA LEU A 65 13.97 2.51 3.10
C LEU A 65 12.92 1.90 2.19
N ALA A 66 13.08 0.64 1.79
CA ALA A 66 12.13 -0.09 0.98
C ALA A 66 10.79 -0.24 1.71
N SER A 67 10.82 -0.66 2.98
CA SER A 67 9.64 -0.77 3.84
C SER A 67 8.92 0.57 3.98
N LYS A 68 9.64 1.64 4.35
CA LYS A 68 9.08 2.98 4.48
C LYS A 68 8.45 3.49 3.18
N LYS A 69 9.07 3.19 2.03
CA LYS A 69 8.54 3.60 0.73
C LYS A 69 7.32 2.77 0.34
N ALA A 70 7.30 1.48 0.64
CA ALA A 70 6.14 0.62 0.45
C ALA A 70 4.96 1.10 1.30
N GLU A 71 5.17 1.41 2.59
CA GLU A 71 4.14 1.98 3.47
C GLU A 71 3.61 3.32 2.94
N LYS A 72 4.49 4.20 2.45
CA LYS A 72 4.07 5.48 1.88
C LYS A 72 3.21 5.30 0.63
N ILE A 73 3.61 4.40 -0.27
CA ILE A 73 2.84 4.10 -1.49
C ILE A 73 1.50 3.45 -1.12
N LEU A 74 1.50 2.50 -0.20
CA LEU A 74 0.30 1.83 0.29
C LEU A 74 -0.69 2.83 0.90
N ASN A 75 -0.22 3.72 1.77
CA ASN A 75 -1.06 4.74 2.38
C ASN A 75 -1.59 5.75 1.35
N ALA A 76 -0.76 6.17 0.39
CA ALA A 76 -1.20 7.03 -0.69
C ALA A 76 -2.29 6.35 -1.55
N SER A 77 -2.09 5.08 -1.91
CA SER A 77 -3.08 4.29 -2.63
C SER A 77 -4.37 4.11 -1.84
N LEU A 78 -4.27 3.80 -0.54
CA LEU A 78 -5.43 3.61 0.33
C LEU A 78 -6.24 4.90 0.49
N ASN A 79 -5.57 6.04 0.64
CA ASN A 79 -6.24 7.34 0.70
C ASN A 79 -6.93 7.68 -0.62
N ALA A 80 -6.27 7.43 -1.75
CA ALA A 80 -6.87 7.60 -3.07
C ALA A 80 -8.11 6.70 -3.24
N SER A 81 -8.02 5.42 -2.86
CA SER A 81 -9.16 4.50 -2.91
C SER A 81 -10.31 4.94 -2.00
N LYS A 82 -10.03 5.42 -0.79
CA LYS A 82 -11.06 5.97 0.12
C LYS A 82 -11.75 7.21 -0.47
N GLN A 83 -10.98 8.09 -1.10
CA GLN A 83 -11.54 9.27 -1.74
C GLN A 83 -12.48 8.88 -2.89
N VAL A 84 -12.04 8.03 -3.81
CA VAL A 84 -12.86 7.54 -4.92
C VAL A 84 -14.10 6.81 -4.42
N LEU A 85 -13.97 5.98 -3.37
CA LEU A 85 -15.10 5.29 -2.76
C LEU A 85 -16.13 6.28 -2.18
N ASN A 86 -15.67 7.31 -1.47
CA ASN A 86 -16.56 8.32 -0.90
C ASN A 86 -17.28 9.11 -2.00
N GLU A 87 -16.58 9.53 -3.05
CA GLU A 87 -17.17 10.22 -4.20
C GLU A 87 -18.24 9.33 -4.86
N HIS A 88 -17.95 8.04 -5.08
CA HIS A 88 -18.90 7.12 -5.68
C HIS A 88 -20.08 6.79 -4.76
N LEU A 89 -19.86 6.71 -3.45
CA LEU A 89 -20.92 6.53 -2.45
C LEU A 89 -21.86 7.74 -2.40
N GLU A 90 -21.31 8.96 -2.41
CA GLU A 90 -22.10 10.19 -2.41
C GLU A 90 -22.94 10.31 -3.69
N GLU A 91 -22.33 10.03 -4.85
CA GLU A 91 -23.04 9.99 -6.13
C GLU A 91 -24.16 8.94 -6.13
N SER A 92 -23.87 7.74 -5.63
CA SER A 92 -24.84 6.65 -5.54
C SER A 92 -25.97 6.97 -4.57
N ALA A 93 -25.67 7.52 -3.40
CA ALA A 93 -26.67 7.94 -2.42
C ALA A 93 -27.59 9.04 -2.98
N SER A 94 -27.02 10.00 -3.71
CA SER A 94 -27.78 11.04 -4.41
C SER A 94 -28.73 10.46 -5.45
N LYS A 95 -28.23 9.54 -6.30
CA LYS A 95 -29.04 8.83 -7.30
C LYS A 95 -30.18 8.02 -6.67
N ILE A 96 -29.90 7.28 -5.61
CA ILE A 96 -30.91 6.51 -4.87
C ILE A 96 -31.96 7.44 -4.27
N LYS A 97 -31.55 8.54 -3.65
CA LYS A 97 -32.48 9.53 -3.10
C LYS A 97 -33.38 10.13 -4.19
N ALA A 98 -32.82 10.45 -5.35
CA ALA A 98 -33.58 10.96 -6.48
C ALA A 98 -34.60 9.93 -6.99
N LEU A 99 -34.19 8.67 -7.14
CA LEU A 99 -35.08 7.57 -7.55
C LEU A 99 -36.24 7.38 -6.56
N ILE A 100 -35.94 7.25 -5.27
CA ILE A 100 -36.97 7.11 -4.22
C ILE A 100 -37.92 8.31 -4.23
N SER A 101 -37.40 9.53 -4.34
CA SER A 101 -38.24 10.74 -4.38
C SER A 101 -39.17 10.74 -5.60
N SER A 102 -38.66 10.28 -6.75
CA SER A 102 -39.45 10.17 -7.98
C SER A 102 -40.55 9.10 -7.89
N GLU A 103 -40.25 7.94 -7.29
CA GLU A 103 -41.23 6.87 -7.07
C GLU A 103 -42.31 7.31 -6.08
N ILE A 104 -41.94 7.99 -4.99
CA ILE A 104 -42.90 8.54 -4.02
C ILE A 104 -43.83 9.56 -4.69
N LEU A 105 -43.29 10.44 -5.53
CA LEU A 105 -44.09 11.40 -6.29
C LEU A 105 -45.03 10.70 -7.28
N ALA A 106 -44.54 9.70 -8.00
CA ALA A 106 -45.35 8.91 -8.93
C ALA A 106 -46.51 8.20 -8.19
N ALA A 107 -46.21 7.54 -7.08
CA ALA A 107 -47.21 6.89 -6.24
C ALA A 107 -48.24 7.88 -5.68
N LYS A 108 -47.82 9.07 -5.25
CA LYS A 108 -48.73 10.13 -4.77
C LYS A 108 -49.68 10.61 -5.87
N ILE A 109 -49.17 10.79 -7.10
CA ILE A 109 -49.99 11.18 -8.25
C ILE A 109 -51.02 10.10 -8.58
N GLU A 110 -50.62 8.82 -8.52
CA GLU A 110 -51.52 7.69 -8.77
C GLU A 110 -52.64 7.62 -7.72
N ILE A 111 -52.30 7.75 -6.43
CA ILE A 111 -53.27 7.81 -5.33
C ILE A 111 -54.23 8.99 -5.50
N GLU A 112 -53.74 10.18 -5.86
CA GLU A 112 -54.59 11.36 -6.08
C GLU A 112 -55.56 11.15 -7.26
N ARG A 113 -55.12 10.49 -8.34
CA ARG A 113 -55.98 10.14 -9.48
C ARG A 113 -57.05 9.15 -9.07
N GLU A 114 -56.69 8.12 -8.31
CA GLU A 114 -57.62 7.09 -7.84
C GLU A 114 -58.65 7.69 -6.88
N LYS A 115 -58.20 8.54 -5.94
CA LYS A 115 -59.09 9.29 -5.04
C LYS A 115 -60.10 10.15 -5.81
N LYS A 116 -59.67 10.85 -6.87
CA LYS A 116 -60.59 11.63 -7.72
C LYS A 116 -61.62 10.74 -8.42
N ARG A 117 -61.21 9.58 -8.93
CA ARG A 117 -62.13 8.61 -9.57
C ARG A 117 -63.16 8.07 -8.58
N ILE A 118 -62.73 7.69 -7.38
CA ILE A 118 -63.63 7.23 -6.31
C ILE A 118 -64.61 8.34 -5.91
N GLY A 119 -64.14 9.59 -5.80
CA GLY A 119 -65.01 10.74 -5.49
C GLY A 119 -66.09 10.95 -6.56
N LEU A 120 -65.74 10.87 -7.84
CA LEU A 120 -66.70 10.96 -8.94
C LEU A 120 -67.71 9.78 -8.92
N MET A 121 -67.23 8.56 -8.71
CA MET A 121 -68.10 7.38 -8.59
C MET A 121 -69.05 7.50 -7.39
N SER A 122 -68.57 8.00 -6.26
CA SER A 122 -69.38 8.22 -5.06
C SER A 122 -70.49 9.25 -5.35
N LEU A 123 -70.16 10.34 -6.04
CA LEU A 123 -71.15 11.36 -6.42
C LEU A 123 -72.23 10.78 -7.35
N ILE A 124 -71.83 10.03 -8.37
CA ILE A 124 -72.76 9.32 -9.27
C ILE A 124 -73.62 8.35 -8.47
N ASN A 125 -73.03 7.56 -7.56
CA ASN A 125 -73.76 6.60 -6.75
C ASN A 125 -74.79 7.28 -5.82
N THR A 126 -74.43 8.41 -5.19
CA THR A 126 -75.37 9.18 -4.37
C THR A 126 -76.52 9.75 -5.18
N LEU A 127 -76.26 10.21 -6.42
CA LEU A 127 -77.31 10.70 -7.31
C LEU A 127 -78.26 9.57 -7.75
N SER A 128 -77.70 8.40 -8.09
CA SER A 128 -78.49 7.20 -8.38
C SER A 128 -79.36 6.77 -7.21
N ALA A 129 -78.83 6.80 -5.98
CA ALA A 129 -79.60 6.49 -4.78
C ALA A 129 -80.76 7.47 -4.56
N LEU A 130 -80.55 8.77 -4.80
CA LEU A 130 -81.60 9.78 -4.73
C LEU A 130 -82.72 9.53 -5.76
N LEU A 131 -82.36 9.18 -7.00
CA LEU A 131 -83.33 8.85 -8.04
C LEU A 131 -84.17 7.61 -7.68
N ILE A 132 -83.54 6.57 -7.14
CA ILE A 132 -84.25 5.37 -6.65
C ILE A 132 -85.21 5.76 -5.53
N PHE A 133 -84.78 6.58 -4.57
CA PHE A 133 -85.61 7.04 -3.46
C PHE A 133 -86.84 7.81 -3.94
N VAL A 134 -86.68 8.74 -4.88
CA VAL A 134 -87.79 9.47 -5.52
C VAL A 134 -88.73 8.51 -6.25
N SER A 135 -88.19 7.54 -7.00
CA SER A 135 -88.99 6.54 -7.71
C SER A 135 -89.85 5.69 -6.76
N VAL A 136 -89.32 5.30 -5.60
CA VAL A 136 -90.08 4.54 -4.59
C VAL A 136 -91.21 5.38 -4.00
N ILE A 137 -90.98 6.67 -3.72
CA ILE A 137 -92.03 7.58 -3.23
C ILE A 137 -93.16 7.72 -4.25
N VAL A 138 -92.83 7.91 -5.53
CA VAL A 138 -93.83 8.03 -6.60
C VAL A 138 -94.68 6.76 -6.69
N TYR A 139 -94.05 5.58 -6.58
CA TYR A 139 -94.77 4.30 -6.58
C TYR A 139 -95.67 4.12 -5.36
N LEU A 140 -95.29 4.65 -4.19
CA LEU A 140 -96.10 4.54 -2.97
C LEU A 140 -97.32 5.48 -2.96
N VAL A 141 -97.25 6.59 -3.71
CA VAL A 141 -98.30 7.62 -3.80
C VAL A 141 -99.29 7.36 -4.95
N SER A 142 -98.89 6.58 -5.96
CA SER A 142 -99.73 6.16 -7.10
C SER A 142 -100.58 4.93 -6.78
#